data_AF-A0A8H5EFS5-F1
#
_entry.id   AF-A0A8H5EFS5-F1
#
_cell.length_a   1.000
_cell.length_b   1.000
_cell.length_c   1.000
_cell.angle_alpha   90.00
_cell.angle_beta   90.00
_cell.angle_gamma   90.00
#
_symmetry.space_group_name_H-M   'P 1'
#
loop_
_entity.id
_entity.type
_entity.pdbx_description
1 polymer ?
#
loop_
_entity_poly.entity_id
_entity_poly.type
_entity_poly.pdbx_seq_one_letter_code
_entity_poly.pdbx_strand_id
1 'polypeptide(L)'
;MSEENGKRKAEEEPSSPTPSKRIKQNDSAEPPEKKPEIKRIPFPEKPAVIEERNGEIEFRVVNNDNERESLIILTGLKCIFQKQLPKMPKDYIARLVYDRTHLSIAIVKKPLEVVGGITYRPFKGRRFAEIVFCAISSDQQVKGYGAHLMSHLKDYVKATSDVMHFLTYADNYAIGY
;
A
#
# COMPACT_ATOMS: atom_id res chain seq x y z
N MET A 1 14.89 57.93 -6.13
CA MET A 1 13.55 58.26 -6.69
C MET A 1 12.58 57.15 -6.26
N SER A 2 11.29 57.35 -6.49
CA SER A 2 10.20 56.73 -5.72
C SER A 2 9.69 55.38 -6.27
N GLU A 3 8.63 54.83 -5.64
CA GLU A 3 7.83 53.64 -6.03
C GLU A 3 8.53 52.29 -5.80
N GLU A 4 7.90 51.21 -5.32
CA GLU A 4 6.67 50.98 -4.52
C GLU A 4 6.80 49.57 -3.84
N ASN A 5 6.02 49.09 -2.86
CA ASN A 5 4.91 49.64 -2.06
C ASN A 5 5.18 49.30 -0.54
N GLY A 6 4.46 48.54 0.29
CA GLY A 6 3.15 47.85 0.24
C GLY A 6 2.99 46.89 1.42
N LYS A 7 2.14 47.22 2.41
CA LYS A 7 1.85 46.35 3.59
C LYS A 7 0.44 46.57 4.16
N ARG A 8 -0.32 45.47 4.36
CA ARG A 8 -1.47 45.29 5.28
C ARG A 8 -1.41 43.81 5.69
N LYS A 9 -1.21 43.38 6.94
CA LYS A 9 -1.86 43.65 8.25
C LYS A 9 -3.27 43.04 8.34
N ALA A 10 -3.48 42.20 9.35
CA ALA A 10 -4.72 41.48 9.65
C ALA A 10 -5.66 42.28 10.58
N GLU A 11 -6.91 41.84 10.66
CA GLU A 11 -8.00 42.41 11.46
C GLU A 11 -8.62 41.33 12.38
N GLU A 12 -9.26 41.78 13.46
CA GLU A 12 -9.82 40.95 14.55
C GLU A 12 -11.23 41.46 14.93
N GLU A 13 -11.94 40.75 15.82
CA GLU A 13 -13.41 40.83 15.98
C GLU A 13 -14.01 42.15 16.52
N PRO A 14 -15.27 42.48 16.17
CA PRO A 14 -16.10 43.46 16.87
C PRO A 14 -17.14 42.82 17.82
N SER A 15 -17.49 43.53 18.91
CA SER A 15 -18.48 43.09 19.92
C SER A 15 -19.79 43.91 19.92
N SER A 16 -20.82 43.35 20.57
CA SER A 16 -22.23 43.83 20.68
C SER A 16 -22.42 45.08 21.59
N PRO A 17 -23.64 45.65 21.88
CA PRO A 17 -25.03 45.17 21.60
C PRO A 17 -26.17 46.23 21.31
N THR A 18 -27.42 45.72 21.11
CA THR A 18 -28.76 46.35 21.39
C THR A 18 -29.30 47.56 20.55
N PRO A 19 -30.63 47.90 20.56
CA PRO A 19 -31.83 47.21 21.12
C PRO A 19 -33.12 47.10 20.22
N SER A 20 -33.89 46.04 20.45
CA SER A 20 -35.38 45.93 20.52
C SER A 20 -36.36 46.61 19.52
N LYS A 21 -37.14 45.80 18.77
CA LYS A 21 -38.62 45.58 19.01
C LYS A 21 -39.33 44.58 18.05
N ARG A 22 -39.60 43.37 18.58
CA ARG A 22 -40.77 42.46 18.39
C ARG A 22 -41.83 42.76 17.30
N ILE A 23 -42.04 41.80 16.39
CA ILE A 23 -43.34 41.44 15.78
C ILE A 23 -43.49 39.89 15.77
N LYS A 24 -44.68 39.36 15.46
CA LYS A 24 -45.12 37.96 15.70
C LYS A 24 -44.54 36.92 14.73
N GLN A 25 -44.60 35.64 15.12
CA GLN A 25 -44.44 34.49 14.23
C GLN A 25 -45.43 34.52 13.05
N ASN A 26 -44.99 33.99 11.91
CA ASN A 26 -45.83 33.32 10.92
C ASN A 26 -45.17 31.96 10.63
N ASP A 27 -45.96 30.89 10.51
CA ASP A 27 -45.44 29.59 10.07
C ASP A 27 -45.18 29.60 8.56
N SER A 28 -43.89 29.52 8.20
CA SER A 28 -43.40 29.22 6.87
C SER A 28 -42.23 28.25 7.01
N ALA A 29 -42.46 26.96 6.80
CA ALA A 29 -41.40 25.96 6.84
C ALA A 29 -40.50 26.11 5.60
N GLU A 30 -39.32 26.70 5.78
CA GLU A 30 -38.31 26.78 4.73
C GLU A 30 -37.84 25.37 4.34
N PRO A 31 -37.69 25.05 3.03
CA PRO A 31 -37.17 23.75 2.62
C PRO A 31 -35.75 23.55 3.15
N PRO A 32 -35.40 22.37 3.70
CA PRO A 32 -34.06 22.12 4.20
C PRO A 32 -33.04 22.24 3.07
N GLU A 33 -32.03 23.09 3.25
CA GLU A 33 -30.97 23.29 2.28
C GLU A 33 -30.31 21.96 1.89
N LYS A 34 -30.40 21.60 0.61
CA LYS A 34 -29.76 20.40 0.08
C LYS A 34 -28.24 20.57 0.10
N LYS A 35 -27.61 20.05 1.16
CA LYS A 35 -26.16 19.85 1.23
C LYS A 35 -25.68 19.24 -0.10
N PRO A 36 -24.62 19.78 -0.73
CA PRO A 36 -24.22 19.36 -2.06
C PRO A 36 -23.88 17.86 -2.07
N GLU A 37 -24.58 17.10 -2.91
CA GLU A 37 -24.38 15.66 -3.03
C GLU A 37 -22.95 15.38 -3.52
N ILE A 38 -22.13 14.79 -2.64
CA ILE A 38 -20.78 14.36 -2.97
C ILE A 38 -20.90 13.22 -3.99
N LYS A 39 -20.83 13.56 -5.28
CA LYS A 39 -20.84 12.61 -6.39
C LYS A 39 -19.64 11.68 -6.25
N ARG A 40 -19.88 10.49 -5.70
CA ARG A 40 -18.88 9.43 -5.54
C ARG A 40 -18.45 8.97 -6.94
N ILE A 41 -17.32 9.49 -7.40
CA ILE A 41 -16.69 9.02 -8.64
C ILE A 41 -16.26 7.56 -8.41
N PRO A 42 -16.80 6.57 -9.14
CA PRO A 42 -16.40 5.19 -8.97
C PRO A 42 -14.98 5.03 -9.50
N PHE A 43 -14.02 4.80 -8.59
CA PHE A 43 -12.66 4.47 -9.00
C PHE A 43 -12.64 3.01 -9.50
N PRO A 44 -12.12 2.73 -10.71
CA PRO A 44 -12.11 1.38 -11.25
C PRO A 44 -11.16 0.49 -10.43
N GLU A 45 -11.73 -0.50 -9.74
CA GLU A 45 -10.98 -1.46 -8.94
C GLU A 45 -10.13 -2.38 -9.83
N LYS A 46 -8.89 -2.65 -9.41
CA LYS A 46 -8.01 -3.60 -10.11
C LYS A 46 -8.46 -5.04 -9.84
N PRO A 47 -8.31 -5.99 -10.78
CA PRO A 47 -8.71 -7.39 -10.60
C PRO A 47 -8.21 -8.01 -9.29
N ALA A 48 -6.95 -7.76 -8.91
CA ALA A 48 -6.37 -8.23 -7.65
C ALA A 48 -7.15 -7.82 -6.38
N VAL A 49 -7.78 -6.64 -6.36
CA VAL A 49 -8.60 -6.16 -5.23
C VAL A 49 -9.95 -6.90 -5.18
N ILE A 50 -10.49 -7.25 -6.35
CA ILE A 50 -11.74 -7.99 -6.48
C ILE A 50 -11.52 -9.46 -6.11
N GLU A 51 -10.46 -10.09 -6.61
CA GLU A 51 -10.07 -11.46 -6.25
C GLU A 51 -9.79 -11.58 -4.71
N GLU A 52 -9.24 -10.53 -4.07
CA GLU A 52 -9.07 -10.49 -2.60
C GLU A 52 -10.41 -10.34 -1.86
N ARG A 53 -11.27 -9.41 -2.28
CA ARG A 53 -12.60 -9.21 -1.66
C ARG A 53 -13.50 -10.45 -1.79
N ASN A 54 -13.36 -11.19 -2.89
CA ASN A 54 -14.03 -12.48 -3.10
C ASN A 54 -13.43 -13.60 -2.21
N GLY A 55 -12.26 -13.38 -1.61
CA GLY A 55 -11.50 -14.39 -0.87
C GLY A 55 -10.92 -15.49 -1.75
N GLU A 56 -10.71 -15.23 -3.04
CA GLU A 56 -10.04 -16.17 -3.96
C GLU A 56 -8.53 -16.22 -3.69
N ILE A 57 -7.94 -15.05 -3.42
CA ILE A 57 -6.56 -14.89 -3.00
C ILE A 57 -6.47 -14.43 -1.55
N GLU A 58 -5.27 -14.54 -0.99
CA GLU A 58 -4.91 -14.06 0.34
C GLU A 58 -3.43 -13.63 0.37
N PHE A 59 -3.12 -12.66 1.22
CA PHE A 59 -1.75 -12.18 1.45
C PHE A 59 -1.21 -12.80 2.74
N ARG A 60 -0.14 -13.60 2.64
CA ARG A 60 0.50 -14.27 3.78
C ARG A 60 1.94 -13.82 3.93
N VAL A 61 2.32 -13.42 5.14
CA VAL A 61 3.72 -13.16 5.50
C VAL A 61 4.29 -14.41 6.15
N VAL A 62 5.39 -14.93 5.60
CA VAL A 62 6.06 -16.17 6.02
C VAL A 62 7.57 -15.95 6.18
N ASN A 63 8.20 -16.76 7.02
CA ASN A 63 9.65 -16.88 7.16
C ASN A 63 10.03 -18.37 7.28
N ASN A 64 11.32 -18.69 7.39
CA ASN A 64 11.77 -20.06 7.64
C ASN A 64 11.69 -20.43 9.14
N ASP A 65 10.46 -20.51 9.63
CA ASP A 65 10.01 -21.03 10.92
C ASP A 65 10.15 -22.57 11.06
N ASN A 66 10.43 -23.27 9.95
CA ASN A 66 10.39 -24.73 9.75
C ASN A 66 8.99 -25.36 9.67
N GLU A 67 7.92 -24.56 9.61
CA GLU A 67 6.56 -25.07 9.45
C GLU A 67 6.28 -25.56 8.02
N ARG A 68 5.42 -26.57 7.91
CA ARG A 68 5.15 -27.23 6.62
C ARG A 68 4.55 -26.28 5.60
N GLU A 69 3.62 -25.42 6.02
CA GLU A 69 2.91 -24.50 5.13
C GLU A 69 3.81 -23.34 4.68
N SER A 70 4.54 -22.72 5.61
CA SER A 70 5.59 -21.73 5.34
C SER A 70 6.63 -22.27 4.37
N LEU A 71 7.12 -23.51 4.55
CA LEU A 71 8.09 -24.14 3.66
C LEU A 71 7.53 -24.37 2.24
N ILE A 72 6.24 -24.72 2.10
CA ILE A 72 5.58 -24.85 0.79
C ILE A 72 5.52 -23.47 0.09
N ILE A 73 5.08 -22.42 0.81
CA ILE A 73 4.95 -21.06 0.26
C ILE A 73 6.31 -20.51 -0.16
N LEU A 74 7.33 -20.61 0.70
CA LEU A 74 8.72 -20.24 0.38
C LEU A 74 9.28 -21.03 -0.82
N THR A 75 8.93 -22.31 -0.95
CA THR A 75 9.34 -23.13 -2.09
C THR A 75 8.66 -22.69 -3.39
N GLY A 76 7.38 -22.32 -3.35
CA GLY A 76 6.68 -21.70 -4.47
C GLY A 76 7.32 -20.38 -4.89
N LEU A 77 7.57 -19.48 -3.94
CA LEU A 77 8.25 -18.21 -4.16
C LEU A 77 9.64 -18.38 -4.80
N LYS A 78 10.48 -19.27 -4.25
CA LYS A 78 11.78 -19.62 -4.84
C LYS A 78 11.64 -20.04 -6.31
N CYS A 79 10.66 -20.90 -6.62
CA CYS A 79 10.41 -21.36 -7.98
C CYS A 79 9.92 -20.24 -8.92
N ILE A 80 9.19 -19.24 -8.41
CA ILE A 80 8.82 -18.04 -9.18
C ILE A 80 10.05 -17.17 -9.41
N PHE A 81 10.80 -16.81 -8.38
CA PHE A 81 12.01 -16.00 -8.51
C PHE A 81 13.04 -16.64 -9.46
N GLN A 82 13.26 -17.96 -9.38
CA GLN A 82 14.16 -18.69 -10.29
C GLN A 82 13.68 -18.73 -11.75
N LYS A 83 12.40 -18.45 -12.03
CA LYS A 83 11.86 -18.28 -13.40
C LYS A 83 11.89 -16.82 -13.86
N GLN A 84 11.47 -15.89 -13.00
CA GLN A 84 11.30 -14.47 -13.35
C GLN A 84 12.62 -13.66 -13.28
N LEU A 85 13.63 -14.13 -12.55
CA LEU A 85 14.92 -13.45 -12.37
C LEU A 85 16.08 -14.28 -12.96
N PRO A 86 16.14 -14.52 -14.29
CA PRO A 86 17.12 -15.44 -14.90
C PRO A 86 18.58 -15.00 -14.75
N LYS A 87 18.84 -13.73 -14.42
CA LYS A 87 20.18 -13.21 -14.10
C LYS A 87 20.66 -13.57 -12.68
N MET A 88 19.76 -13.98 -11.78
CA MET A 88 20.06 -14.30 -10.39
C MET A 88 20.39 -15.80 -10.23
N PRO A 89 21.54 -16.18 -9.64
CA PRO A 89 21.90 -17.58 -9.46
C PRO A 89 20.85 -18.35 -8.63
N LYS A 90 20.50 -19.56 -9.08
CA LYS A 90 19.43 -20.36 -8.45
C LYS A 90 19.68 -20.64 -6.96
N ASP A 91 20.93 -20.90 -6.60
CA ASP A 91 21.34 -21.17 -5.21
C ASP A 91 21.41 -19.90 -4.37
N TYR A 92 21.70 -18.75 -4.98
CA TYR A 92 21.63 -17.45 -4.31
C TYR A 92 20.18 -17.12 -3.92
N ILE A 93 19.23 -17.34 -4.84
CA ILE A 93 17.79 -17.22 -4.57
C ILE A 93 17.38 -18.19 -3.45
N ALA A 94 17.69 -19.48 -3.59
CA ALA A 94 17.30 -20.48 -2.61
C ALA A 94 17.85 -20.16 -1.20
N ARG A 95 19.13 -19.78 -1.11
CA ARG A 95 19.79 -19.42 0.14
C ARG A 95 19.10 -18.25 0.85
N LEU A 96 18.69 -17.20 0.13
CA LEU A 96 18.07 -16.02 0.74
C LEU A 96 16.56 -16.18 1.00
N VAL A 97 15.83 -16.96 0.19
CA VAL A 97 14.41 -17.26 0.44
C VAL A 97 14.23 -18.16 1.67
N TYR A 98 15.16 -19.07 1.94
CA TYR A 98 15.15 -19.89 3.16
C TYR A 98 15.98 -19.31 4.33
N ASP A 99 16.50 -18.08 4.23
CA ASP A 99 17.28 -17.42 5.28
C ASP A 99 16.36 -16.87 6.39
N ARG A 100 16.59 -17.26 7.65
CA ARG A 100 15.73 -16.88 8.79
C ARG A 100 15.75 -15.39 9.15
N THR A 101 16.67 -14.59 8.59
CA THR A 101 16.69 -13.12 8.75
C THR A 101 15.87 -12.39 7.68
N HIS A 102 15.33 -13.12 6.70
CA HIS A 102 14.45 -12.60 5.65
C HIS A 102 12.99 -12.96 5.95
N LEU A 103 12.09 -12.08 5.48
CA LEU A 103 10.65 -12.25 5.50
C LEU A 103 10.17 -12.25 4.05
N SER A 104 9.13 -13.03 3.76
CA SER A 104 8.49 -13.04 2.44
C SER A 104 7.00 -12.80 2.58
N ILE A 105 6.47 -11.80 1.88
CA ILE A 105 5.02 -11.65 1.69
C ILE A 105 4.63 -12.30 0.35
N ALA A 106 3.70 -13.24 0.41
CA ALA A 106 3.24 -14.04 -0.72
C ALA A 106 1.78 -13.73 -1.05
N ILE A 107 1.45 -13.73 -2.34
CA ILE A 107 0.08 -13.87 -2.83
C ILE A 107 -0.18 -15.37 -2.98
N VAL A 108 -1.15 -15.88 -2.25
CA VAL A 108 -1.60 -17.28 -2.35
C VAL A 108 -3.02 -17.29 -2.92
N LYS A 109 -3.29 -18.11 -3.93
CA LYS A 109 -4.63 -18.44 -4.42
C LYS A 109 -5.06 -19.79 -3.86
N LYS A 110 -6.32 -19.91 -3.42
CA LYS A 110 -6.79 -21.13 -2.76
C LYS A 110 -6.80 -22.33 -3.71
N PRO A 111 -6.40 -23.55 -3.26
CA PRO A 111 -6.15 -23.90 -1.86
C PRO A 111 -4.76 -23.51 -1.32
N LEU A 112 -3.69 -23.57 -2.13
CA LEU A 112 -2.32 -23.23 -1.70
C LEU A 112 -1.37 -22.94 -2.90
N GLU A 113 -1.87 -22.29 -3.93
CA GLU A 113 -1.09 -21.91 -5.12
C GLU A 113 -0.39 -20.57 -4.91
N VAL A 114 0.94 -20.50 -5.08
CA VAL A 114 1.68 -19.23 -4.95
C VAL A 114 1.66 -18.49 -6.29
N VAL A 115 1.08 -17.29 -6.31
CA VAL A 115 0.97 -16.41 -7.49
C VAL A 115 2.19 -15.48 -7.66
N GLY A 116 2.81 -15.08 -6.54
CA GLY A 116 3.93 -14.16 -6.53
C GLY A 116 4.29 -13.71 -5.11
N GLY A 117 5.33 -12.89 -4.96
CA GLY A 117 5.72 -12.38 -3.66
C GLY A 117 6.89 -11.40 -3.68
N ILE A 118 7.14 -10.82 -2.51
CA ILE A 118 8.31 -9.98 -2.20
C ILE A 118 9.07 -10.62 -1.03
N THR A 119 10.35 -10.88 -1.21
CA THR A 119 11.27 -11.25 -0.12
C THR A 119 12.10 -10.05 0.26
N TYR A 120 12.11 -9.72 1.55
CA TYR A 120 12.74 -8.52 2.10
C TYR A 120 13.43 -8.79 3.44
N ARG A 121 14.34 -7.89 3.82
CA ARG A 121 15.15 -7.98 5.04
C ARG A 121 15.03 -6.68 5.85
N PRO A 122 14.35 -6.67 7.00
CA PRO A 122 14.22 -5.46 7.83
C PRO A 122 15.47 -5.22 8.67
N PHE A 123 16.00 -3.99 8.64
CA PHE A 123 17.15 -3.56 9.45
C PHE A 123 16.65 -2.74 10.66
N LYS A 124 16.25 -3.46 11.71
CA LYS A 124 15.75 -2.89 12.98
C LYS A 124 16.69 -1.80 13.51
N GLY A 125 16.12 -0.66 13.94
CA GLY A 125 16.88 0.48 14.46
C GLY A 125 17.62 1.30 13.40
N ARG A 126 17.57 0.90 12.12
CA ARG A 126 18.00 1.72 10.97
C ARG A 126 16.82 2.25 10.15
N ARG A 127 15.57 1.92 10.54
CA ARG A 127 14.32 2.39 9.92
C ARG A 127 14.21 2.12 8.41
N PHE A 128 14.92 1.12 7.89
CA PHE A 128 14.81 0.68 6.49
C PHE A 128 14.71 -0.85 6.37
N ALA A 129 14.18 -1.32 5.25
CA ALA A 129 14.25 -2.70 4.82
C ALA A 129 14.81 -2.80 3.40
N GLU A 130 15.58 -3.85 3.15
CA GLU A 130 16.08 -4.19 1.81
C GLU A 130 15.06 -5.12 1.13
N ILE A 131 14.53 -4.74 -0.03
CA ILE A 131 13.79 -5.65 -0.90
C ILE A 131 14.82 -6.41 -1.73
N VAL A 132 14.84 -7.73 -1.57
CA VAL A 132 15.84 -8.62 -2.18
C VAL A 132 15.29 -9.24 -3.47
N PHE A 133 14.03 -9.69 -3.44
CA PHE A 133 13.33 -10.21 -4.62
C PHE A 133 11.89 -9.68 -4.66
N CYS A 134 11.41 -9.32 -5.84
CA CYS A 134 10.02 -8.94 -6.11
C CYS A 134 9.61 -9.55 -7.46
N ALA A 135 8.62 -10.45 -7.48
CA ALA A 135 8.16 -11.06 -8.73
C ALA A 135 6.73 -11.61 -8.61
N ILE A 136 6.00 -11.55 -9.73
CA ILE A 136 4.70 -12.19 -9.95
C ILE A 136 4.87 -13.20 -11.10
N SER A 137 4.20 -14.36 -11.05
CA SER A 137 4.22 -15.33 -12.16
C SER A 137 3.67 -14.71 -13.46
N SER A 138 4.28 -15.02 -14.60
CA SER A 138 4.04 -14.32 -15.88
C SER A 138 2.58 -14.34 -16.35
N ASP A 139 1.88 -15.44 -16.08
CA ASP A 139 0.46 -15.65 -16.35
C ASP A 139 -0.48 -14.78 -15.51
N GLN A 140 -0.01 -14.25 -14.38
CA GLN A 140 -0.74 -13.33 -13.50
C GLN A 140 -0.20 -11.89 -13.56
N GLN A 141 0.78 -11.59 -14.41
CA GLN A 141 1.21 -10.22 -14.67
C GLN A 141 0.07 -9.41 -15.35
N VAL A 142 0.21 -8.08 -15.42
CA VAL A 142 -0.82 -7.13 -15.91
C VAL A 142 -2.09 -7.01 -15.04
N LYS A 143 -2.54 -8.04 -14.31
CA LYS A 143 -3.70 -8.01 -13.38
C LYS A 143 -3.61 -7.01 -12.20
N GLY A 144 -2.49 -6.30 -12.06
CA GLY A 144 -2.24 -5.33 -10.99
C GLY A 144 -1.61 -5.91 -9.71
N TYR A 145 -1.33 -7.22 -9.68
CA TYR A 145 -0.86 -7.93 -8.48
C TYR A 145 0.37 -7.34 -7.80
N GLY A 146 1.40 -6.95 -8.56
CA GLY A 146 2.61 -6.36 -7.98
C GLY A 146 2.31 -5.07 -7.21
N ALA A 147 1.59 -4.13 -7.83
CA ALA A 147 1.19 -2.89 -7.16
C ALA A 147 0.33 -3.13 -5.91
N HIS A 148 -0.52 -4.16 -5.93
CA HIS A 148 -1.35 -4.53 -4.78
C HIS A 148 -0.52 -5.13 -3.62
N LEU A 149 0.38 -6.06 -3.96
CA LEU A 149 1.37 -6.67 -3.05
C LEU A 149 2.33 -5.65 -2.44
N MET A 150 2.74 -4.64 -3.21
CA MET A 150 3.59 -3.54 -2.73
C MET A 150 2.85 -2.62 -1.76
N SER A 151 1.52 -2.43 -1.91
CA SER A 151 0.69 -1.74 -0.92
C SER A 151 0.57 -2.55 0.38
N HIS A 152 0.19 -3.83 0.26
CA HIS A 152 0.12 -4.76 1.41
C HIS A 152 1.45 -4.85 2.17
N LEU A 153 2.59 -4.88 1.48
CA LEU A 153 3.92 -4.83 2.10
C LEU A 153 4.14 -3.53 2.89
N LYS A 154 3.81 -2.37 2.31
CA LYS A 154 3.99 -1.06 2.96
C LYS A 154 3.15 -0.97 4.23
N ASP A 155 1.88 -1.36 4.17
CA ASP A 155 0.98 -1.28 5.32
C ASP A 155 1.34 -2.30 6.40
N TYR A 156 1.68 -3.54 6.04
CA TYR A 156 2.18 -4.56 6.98
C TYR A 156 3.45 -4.09 7.70
N VAL A 157 4.46 -3.63 6.95
CA VAL A 157 5.75 -3.21 7.52
C VAL A 157 5.61 -1.97 8.41
N LYS A 158 4.75 -1.03 8.04
CA LYS A 158 4.41 0.17 8.84
C LYS A 158 3.61 -0.17 10.11
N ALA A 159 2.78 -1.22 10.09
CA ALA A 159 2.03 -1.67 11.25
C ALA A 159 2.86 -2.52 12.23
N THR A 160 3.94 -3.16 11.75
CA THR A 160 4.72 -4.15 12.53
C THR A 160 6.15 -3.73 12.88
N SER A 161 6.67 -2.60 12.38
CA SER A 161 8.08 -2.21 12.56
C SER A 161 8.34 -0.70 12.48
N ASP A 162 9.58 -0.29 12.80
CA ASP A 162 10.09 1.09 12.70
C ASP A 162 10.49 1.53 11.27
N VAL A 163 10.26 0.67 10.27
CA VAL A 163 10.73 0.86 8.89
C VAL A 163 9.90 1.91 8.14
N MET A 164 10.60 2.92 7.64
CA MET A 164 10.04 4.02 6.83
C MET A 164 10.51 4.00 5.37
N HIS A 165 11.58 3.26 5.07
CA HIS A 165 12.24 3.28 3.76
C HIS A 165 12.45 1.85 3.23
N PHE A 166 12.19 1.64 1.95
CA PHE A 166 12.63 0.44 1.24
C PHE A 166 13.81 0.80 0.33
N LEU A 167 14.86 -0.02 0.37
CA LEU A 167 15.99 0.03 -0.55
C LEU A 167 15.97 -1.24 -1.41
N THR A 168 16.34 -1.16 -2.68
CA THR A 168 16.35 -2.30 -3.60
C THR A 168 17.39 -2.09 -4.70
N TYR A 169 17.99 -3.17 -5.19
CA TYR A 169 18.65 -3.16 -6.49
C TYR A 169 17.68 -3.71 -7.54
N ALA A 170 17.22 -2.85 -8.44
CA ALA A 170 16.33 -3.21 -9.54
C ALA A 170 17.13 -3.58 -10.80
N ASP A 171 16.66 -4.57 -11.55
CA ASP A 171 17.05 -4.73 -12.96
C ASP A 171 16.32 -3.69 -13.82
N ASN A 172 16.82 -3.39 -15.03
CA ASN A 172 16.29 -2.33 -15.89
C ASN A 172 14.79 -2.47 -16.19
N TYR A 173 14.28 -3.71 -16.25
CA TYR A 173 12.86 -4.03 -16.45
C TYR A 173 11.96 -3.67 -15.26
N ALA A 174 12.52 -3.43 -14.08
CA ALA A 174 11.79 -3.13 -12.84
C ALA A 174 11.93 -1.66 -12.39
N ILE A 175 12.56 -0.78 -13.19
CA ILE A 175 12.71 0.65 -12.86
C ILE A 175 11.38 1.42 -12.98
N GLY A 176 10.47 0.96 -13.84
CA GLY A 176 9.15 1.58 -14.08
C GLY A 176 8.00 1.01 -13.23
N TYR A 177 8.30 0.43 -12.07
CA TYR A 177 7.37 -0.32 -11.20
C TYR A 177 7.22 0.31 -9.82
#